data_AF-A0A2S7BZG6-F1
#
_entry.id   AF-A0A2S7BZG6-F1
#
_cell.length_a   1.000
_cell.length_b   1.000
_cell.length_c   1.000
_cell.angle_alpha   90.00
_cell.angle_beta   90.00
_cell.angle_gamma   90.00
#
_symmetry.space_group_name_H-M   'P 1'
#
loop_
_entity.id
_entity.type
_entity.pdbx_description
1 polymer ?
#
loop_
_entity_poly.entity_id
_entity_poly.type
_entity_poly.pdbx_seq_one_letter_code
_entity_poly.pdbx_strand_id
1 'polypeptide(L)'
;MFSCWNRWGRSLRLILILLVMSCPLLAAATPAALPSVAQAAAPAAAPAVPPGSNQLPNLPNVSVGRIGDQPVSLPLQTLLLMTAITLLPSMLLVLTAFTRITIVLGLLRQALGTGQTPSNQVLLGLAMFLTALVMMPVWQKMWGAGLQPYLNNQIDFSAAWTLTTQPLRAFMLAQIRETDLMTFAGMAGDGKYAGPDAVPFPVLVASFVTSELKTAFEIGFLIFIPFVIIDLVVASVLMSMGMMMLSPMLISAPFKILLFVLVDGWVLVVGTLAASFNAS
;
A
#
# COMPACT_ATOMS: atom_id res chain seq x y z
N MET A 1 7.53 -33.14 -22.08
CA MET A 1 7.73 -31.92 -21.27
C MET A 1 6.63 -30.85 -21.43
N PHE A 2 5.96 -30.71 -22.58
CA PHE A 2 4.90 -29.69 -22.78
C PHE A 2 3.50 -30.00 -22.20
N SER A 3 3.25 -31.23 -21.71
CA SER A 3 1.93 -31.67 -21.20
C SER A 3 1.62 -31.23 -19.76
N CYS A 4 2.65 -30.96 -18.92
CA CYS A 4 2.44 -30.49 -17.55
C CYS A 4 2.08 -29.00 -17.46
N TRP A 5 2.64 -28.17 -18.35
CA TRP A 5 2.39 -26.72 -18.38
C TRP A 5 0.94 -26.37 -18.74
N ASN A 6 0.36 -27.11 -19.70
CA ASN A 6 -1.03 -26.90 -20.14
C ASN A 6 -2.07 -27.37 -19.10
N ARG A 7 -1.69 -28.31 -18.22
CA ARG A 7 -2.56 -28.79 -17.12
C ARG A 7 -2.66 -27.75 -16.01
N TRP A 8 -1.56 -27.09 -15.67
CA TRP A 8 -1.54 -25.97 -14.73
C TRP A 8 -2.36 -24.77 -15.22
N GLY A 9 -2.27 -24.43 -16.51
CA GLY A 9 -3.08 -23.35 -17.11
C GLY A 9 -4.59 -23.63 -17.11
N ARG A 10 -5.01 -24.88 -17.31
CA ARG A 10 -6.43 -25.28 -17.24
C ARG A 10 -6.96 -25.29 -15.80
N SER A 11 -6.16 -25.75 -14.84
CA SER A 11 -6.52 -25.71 -13.42
C SER A 11 -6.63 -24.28 -12.89
N LEU A 12 -5.74 -23.38 -13.31
CA LEU A 12 -5.79 -21.97 -12.93
C LEU A 12 -7.00 -21.25 -13.53
N ARG A 13 -7.35 -21.56 -14.79
CA ARG A 13 -8.57 -21.05 -15.45
C ARG A 13 -9.86 -21.57 -14.80
N LEU A 14 -9.88 -22.84 -14.38
CA LEU A 14 -11.04 -23.42 -13.67
C LEU A 14 -11.23 -22.84 -12.27
N ILE A 15 -10.14 -22.57 -11.55
CA ILE A 15 -10.18 -21.89 -10.25
C ILE A 15 -10.65 -20.44 -10.41
N LEU A 16 -10.20 -19.73 -11.46
CA LEU A 16 -10.64 -18.37 -11.75
C LEU A 16 -12.15 -18.31 -12.11
N ILE A 17 -12.64 -19.28 -12.88
CA ILE A 17 -14.06 -19.37 -13.27
C ILE A 17 -14.95 -19.74 -12.06
N LEU A 18 -14.49 -20.63 -11.18
CA LEU A 18 -15.19 -20.98 -9.94
C LEU A 18 -15.23 -19.81 -8.94
N LEU A 19 -14.21 -18.96 -8.92
CA LEU A 19 -14.13 -17.78 -8.06
C LEU A 19 -15.01 -16.62 -8.57
N VAL A 20 -15.24 -16.53 -9.89
CA VAL A 20 -16.15 -15.53 -10.50
C VAL A 20 -17.63 -15.96 -10.40
N MET A 21 -17.94 -17.26 -10.43
CA MET A 21 -19.32 -17.77 -10.33
C MET A 21 -19.88 -17.83 -8.90
N SER A 22 -19.05 -17.64 -7.87
CA SER A 22 -19.46 -17.74 -6.45
C SER A 22 -19.72 -16.40 -5.76
N CYS A 23 -19.81 -15.30 -6.51
CA CYS A 23 -20.13 -13.98 -5.95
C CYS A 23 -21.50 -13.45 -6.42
N PRO A 24 -22.62 -13.88 -5.81
CA PRO A 24 -23.89 -13.19 -5.97
C PRO A 24 -24.18 -12.42 -4.69
N LEU A 25 -23.59 -11.24 -4.48
CA LEU A 25 -24.04 -10.27 -3.44
C LEU A 25 -23.20 -8.98 -3.46
N LEU A 26 -23.30 -8.19 -4.53
CA LEU A 26 -23.25 -6.72 -4.42
C LEU A 26 -23.65 -6.03 -5.74
N ALA A 27 -24.91 -6.19 -6.13
CA ALA A 27 -25.49 -5.40 -7.22
C ALA A 27 -26.94 -5.03 -6.86
N ALA A 28 -27.11 -4.02 -5.99
CA ALA A 28 -28.28 -3.14 -5.95
C ALA A 28 -28.04 -2.03 -4.91
N ALA A 29 -27.37 -0.95 -5.32
CA ALA A 29 -27.48 0.34 -4.64
C ALA A 29 -27.72 1.40 -5.73
N THR A 30 -28.99 1.61 -6.06
CA THR A 30 -29.45 2.82 -6.74
C THR A 30 -29.84 3.85 -5.68
N PRO A 31 -29.39 5.10 -5.75
CA PRO A 31 -29.85 6.14 -4.84
C PRO A 31 -31.18 6.69 -5.37
N ALA A 32 -32.30 6.22 -4.83
CA ALA A 32 -33.60 6.87 -5.01
C ALA A 32 -33.76 7.94 -3.92
N ALA A 33 -33.88 9.20 -4.35
CA ALA A 33 -34.25 10.32 -3.52
C ALA A 33 -35.62 10.07 -2.85
N LEU A 34 -35.74 10.42 -1.56
CA LEU A 34 -37.03 10.54 -0.88
C LEU A 34 -37.17 11.93 -0.26
N PRO A 35 -38.38 12.53 -0.31
CA PRO A 35 -38.63 13.88 0.19
C PRO A 35 -38.81 13.88 1.72
N SER A 36 -38.51 15.04 2.30
CA SER A 36 -38.83 15.41 3.67
C SER A 36 -40.33 15.35 3.94
N VAL A 37 -40.75 14.52 4.89
CA VAL A 37 -42.04 14.67 5.57
C VAL A 37 -41.79 14.58 7.07
N ALA A 38 -41.85 15.73 7.73
CA ALA A 38 -42.01 15.83 9.16
C ALA A 38 -43.38 15.25 9.53
N GLN A 39 -43.42 14.24 10.40
CA GLN A 39 -44.66 13.84 11.06
C GLN A 39 -44.36 13.47 12.50
N ALA A 40 -44.86 14.32 13.40
CA ALA A 40 -44.88 14.10 14.83
C ALA A 40 -45.79 12.91 15.16
N ALA A 41 -45.28 11.95 15.93
CA ALA A 41 -46.06 10.89 16.55
C ALA A 41 -45.72 10.83 18.04
N ALA A 42 -46.77 10.83 18.85
CA ALA A 42 -46.81 10.84 20.31
C ALA A 42 -46.09 9.63 20.97
N PRO A 43 -45.75 9.67 22.28
CA PRO A 43 -44.98 8.62 22.91
C PRO A 43 -45.86 7.38 23.15
N ALA A 44 -45.57 6.29 22.45
CA ALA A 44 -46.13 4.99 22.77
C ALA A 44 -45.34 4.40 23.96
N ALA A 45 -46.06 4.03 25.02
CA ALA A 45 -45.53 3.36 26.19
C ALA A 45 -44.87 2.03 25.81
N ALA A 46 -43.59 1.87 26.13
CA ALA A 46 -42.88 0.60 26.03
C ALA A 46 -43.31 -0.33 27.17
N PRO A 47 -43.49 -1.65 26.92
CA PRO A 47 -43.70 -2.60 28.00
C PRO A 47 -42.42 -2.73 28.83
N ALA A 48 -42.55 -2.62 30.15
CA ALA A 48 -41.45 -2.82 31.09
C ALA A 48 -40.97 -4.27 31.05
N VAL A 49 -39.72 -4.48 30.65
CA VAL A 49 -39.01 -5.76 30.79
C VAL A 49 -38.45 -5.82 32.23
N PRO A 50 -38.71 -6.88 33.01
CA PRO A 50 -38.20 -7.00 34.38
C PRO A 50 -36.66 -7.13 34.37
N PRO A 51 -35.96 -6.66 35.42
CA PRO A 51 -34.51 -6.76 35.52
C PRO A 51 -34.09 -8.21 35.82
N GLY A 52 -34.01 -9.02 34.76
CA GLY A 52 -33.46 -10.37 34.76
C GLY A 52 -32.02 -10.33 34.30
N SER A 53 -31.11 -10.70 35.20
CA SER A 53 -29.69 -10.98 35.03
C SER A 53 -29.27 -11.47 33.62
N ASN A 54 -28.74 -10.58 32.78
CA ASN A 54 -27.79 -10.97 31.74
C ASN A 54 -26.40 -11.16 32.39
N GLN A 55 -26.29 -12.18 33.24
CA GLN A 55 -24.98 -12.76 33.54
C GLN A 55 -24.52 -13.48 32.28
N LEU A 56 -23.55 -12.88 31.59
CA LEU A 56 -22.74 -13.59 30.61
C LEU A 56 -22.21 -14.87 31.30
N PRO A 57 -22.32 -16.06 30.67
CA PRO A 57 -21.69 -17.26 31.19
C PRO A 57 -20.20 -16.99 31.43
N ASN A 58 -19.73 -17.21 32.66
CA ASN A 58 -18.30 -17.16 32.99
C ASN A 58 -17.59 -18.25 32.21
N LEU A 59 -17.07 -17.90 31.03
CA LEU A 59 -16.16 -18.74 30.27
C LEU A 59 -14.91 -18.97 31.12
N PRO A 60 -14.39 -20.21 31.19
CA PRO A 60 -13.14 -20.49 31.89
C PRO A 60 -12.03 -19.61 31.32
N ASN A 61 -11.27 -18.97 32.21
CA ASN A 61 -10.18 -18.05 31.87
C ASN A 61 -8.99 -18.87 31.33
N VAL A 62 -9.09 -19.35 30.09
CA VAL A 62 -7.98 -20.02 29.40
C VAL A 62 -7.00 -18.94 28.96
N SER A 63 -6.01 -18.69 29.80
CA SER A 63 -4.90 -17.77 29.57
C SER A 63 -4.01 -18.31 28.45
N VAL A 64 -4.06 -17.71 27.26
CA VAL A 64 -3.19 -18.07 26.11
C VAL A 64 -2.12 -17.02 25.82
N GLY A 65 -1.92 -16.05 26.72
CA GLY A 65 -0.86 -15.03 26.63
C GLY A 65 -0.76 -14.14 27.87
N ARG A 66 0.46 -13.78 28.26
CA ARG A 66 0.78 -12.86 29.36
C ARG A 66 1.36 -11.56 28.80
N ILE A 67 0.86 -10.41 29.23
CA ILE A 67 1.49 -9.10 29.04
C ILE A 67 1.92 -8.63 30.44
N GLY A 68 3.18 -8.86 30.81
CA GLY A 68 3.65 -8.72 32.19
C GLY A 68 3.10 -9.82 33.11
N ASP A 69 2.73 -9.47 34.35
CA ASP A 69 2.22 -10.39 35.39
C ASP A 69 0.68 -10.58 35.37
N GLN A 70 -0.04 -9.87 34.49
CA GLN A 70 -1.49 -9.95 34.41
C GLN A 70 -1.93 -10.90 33.29
N PRO A 71 -2.83 -11.87 33.56
CA PRO A 71 -3.37 -12.74 32.52
C PRO A 71 -4.23 -11.91 31.57
N VAL A 72 -3.91 -11.95 30.27
CA VAL A 72 -4.74 -11.32 29.23
C VAL A 72 -6.02 -12.13 29.12
N SER A 73 -7.17 -11.49 29.33
CA SER A 73 -8.46 -12.16 29.16
C SER A 73 -8.69 -12.52 27.68
N LEU A 74 -9.27 -13.69 27.41
CA LEU A 74 -9.59 -14.15 26.05
C LEU A 74 -10.29 -13.10 25.17
N PRO A 75 -11.25 -12.30 25.69
CA PRO A 75 -11.86 -11.23 24.91
C PRO A 75 -10.86 -10.14 24.50
N LEU A 76 -9.94 -9.76 25.38
CA LEU A 76 -8.91 -8.74 25.09
C LEU A 76 -7.88 -9.26 24.08
N GLN A 77 -7.49 -10.53 24.17
CA GLN A 77 -6.61 -11.17 23.19
C GLN A 77 -7.24 -11.21 21.79
N THR A 78 -8.53 -11.54 21.72
CA THR A 78 -9.29 -11.59 20.45
C THR A 78 -9.43 -10.20 19.85
N LEU A 79 -9.72 -9.19 20.68
CA LEU A 79 -9.79 -7.79 20.24
C LEU A 79 -8.44 -7.34 19.63
N LEU A 80 -7.34 -7.61 20.33
CA LEU A 80 -5.99 -7.23 19.89
C LEU A 80 -5.62 -7.94 18.58
N LEU A 81 -5.99 -9.22 18.43
CA LEU A 81 -5.78 -9.98 17.20
C LEU A 81 -6.54 -9.37 16.01
N MET A 82 -7.81 -8.99 16.20
CA MET A 82 -8.62 -8.35 15.16
C MET A 82 -8.06 -6.99 14.74
N THR A 83 -7.62 -6.19 15.71
CA THR A 83 -6.94 -4.92 15.45
C THR A 83 -5.63 -5.14 14.69
N ALA A 84 -4.81 -6.10 15.10
CA ALA A 84 -3.55 -6.42 14.45
C ALA A 84 -3.76 -6.85 12.98
N ILE A 85 -4.69 -7.77 12.71
CA ILE A 85 -4.98 -8.25 11.35
C ILE A 85 -5.44 -7.11 10.44
N THR A 86 -6.19 -6.13 10.97
CA THR A 86 -6.69 -5.00 10.19
C THR A 86 -5.58 -3.99 9.84
N LEU A 87 -4.65 -3.74 10.77
CA LEU A 87 -3.57 -2.75 10.58
C LEU A 87 -2.36 -3.31 9.81
N LEU A 88 -2.09 -4.60 9.95
CA LEU A 88 -0.95 -5.28 9.36
C LEU A 88 -0.82 -5.07 7.83
N PRO A 89 -1.86 -5.19 6.99
CA PRO A 89 -1.71 -5.00 5.55
C PRO A 89 -1.29 -3.58 5.19
N SER A 90 -1.83 -2.57 5.88
CA SER A 90 -1.45 -1.17 5.66
C SER A 90 0.01 -0.92 6.04
N MET A 91 0.42 -1.44 7.21
CA MET A 91 1.82 -1.33 7.65
C MET A 91 2.79 -2.00 6.68
N LEU A 92 2.46 -3.19 6.16
CA LEU A 92 3.30 -3.86 5.17
C LEU A 92 3.52 -3.01 3.91
N LEU A 93 2.48 -2.36 3.41
CA LEU A 93 2.60 -1.48 2.24
C LEU A 93 3.55 -0.32 2.52
N VAL A 94 3.44 0.33 3.68
CA VAL A 94 4.29 1.47 4.05
C VAL A 94 5.75 1.06 4.28
N LEU A 95 5.99 -0.15 4.80
CA LEU A 95 7.33 -0.66 5.10
C LEU A 95 8.07 -1.24 3.89
N THR A 96 7.47 -1.20 2.69
CA THR A 96 8.04 -1.75 1.45
C THR A 96 8.20 -0.68 0.38
N ALA A 97 8.72 -1.09 -0.79
CA ALA A 97 8.83 -0.27 -2.01
C ALA A 97 7.49 0.29 -2.56
N PHE A 98 6.35 -0.16 -2.03
CA PHE A 98 5.02 0.17 -2.56
C PHE A 98 4.73 1.67 -2.60
N THR A 99 5.18 2.42 -1.58
CA THR A 99 4.94 3.86 -1.46
C THR A 99 5.48 4.65 -2.65
N ARG A 100 6.77 4.47 -2.99
CA ARG A 100 7.41 5.16 -4.11
C ARG A 100 6.77 4.78 -5.44
N ILE A 101 6.51 3.49 -5.66
CA ILE A 101 5.94 2.99 -6.92
C ILE A 101 4.53 3.58 -7.15
N THR A 102 3.66 3.53 -6.14
CA THR A 102 2.27 4.01 -6.27
C THR A 102 2.22 5.51 -6.55
N ILE A 103 3.07 6.31 -5.90
CA ILE A 103 3.11 7.76 -6.10
C ILE A 103 3.62 8.10 -7.50
N VAL A 104 4.72 7.49 -7.96
CA VAL A 104 5.26 7.75 -9.29
C VAL A 104 4.26 7.36 -10.39
N LEU A 105 3.60 6.21 -10.27
CA LEU A 105 2.56 5.79 -11.21
C LEU A 105 1.34 6.73 -11.19
N GLY A 106 0.95 7.20 -10.01
CA GLY A 106 -0.12 8.19 -9.84
C GLY A 106 0.22 9.53 -10.50
N LEU A 107 1.45 10.01 -10.32
CA LEU A 107 1.97 11.23 -10.95
C LEU A 107 2.05 11.08 -12.47
N LEU A 108 2.56 9.95 -12.98
CA LEU A 108 2.58 9.66 -14.41
C LEU A 108 1.18 9.76 -15.04
N ARG A 109 0.17 9.17 -14.40
CA ARG A 109 -1.23 9.25 -14.88
C ARG A 109 -1.70 10.70 -14.98
N GLN A 110 -1.39 11.53 -13.98
CA GLN A 110 -1.75 12.93 -13.99
C GLN A 110 -1.02 13.69 -15.11
N ALA A 111 0.25 13.38 -15.35
CA ALA A 111 1.07 14.02 -16.39
C ALA A 111 0.54 13.75 -17.80
N LEU A 112 0.07 12.53 -18.06
CA LEU A 112 -0.53 12.13 -19.35
C LEU A 112 -1.83 12.87 -19.66
N GLY A 113 -2.53 13.38 -18.64
CA GLY A 113 -3.78 14.14 -18.82
C GLY A 113 -4.97 13.31 -19.32
N THR A 114 -4.88 11.97 -19.25
CA THR A 114 -5.84 11.00 -19.80
C THR A 114 -7.11 10.81 -18.95
N GLY A 115 -7.43 11.74 -18.05
CA GLY A 115 -8.50 11.58 -17.08
C GLY A 115 -8.24 10.40 -16.12
N GLN A 116 -9.29 9.67 -15.72
CA GLN A 116 -9.18 8.54 -14.78
C GLN A 116 -8.64 7.25 -15.43
N THR A 117 -8.11 7.30 -16.65
CA THR A 117 -7.49 6.15 -17.33
C THR A 117 -5.96 6.24 -17.23
N PRO A 118 -5.23 5.21 -16.76
CA PRO A 118 -5.72 3.94 -16.19
C PRO A 118 -6.42 4.11 -14.83
N SER A 119 -7.34 3.20 -14.50
CA SER A 119 -8.09 3.25 -13.24
C SER A 119 -7.16 3.03 -12.03
N ASN A 120 -7.53 3.58 -10.86
CA ASN A 120 -6.74 3.44 -9.63
C ASN A 120 -6.49 1.97 -9.27
N GLN A 121 -7.45 1.08 -9.58
CA GLN A 121 -7.32 -0.36 -9.33
C GLN A 121 -6.23 -1.01 -10.18
N VAL A 122 -6.09 -0.58 -11.44
CA VAL A 122 -5.03 -1.08 -12.33
C VAL A 122 -3.66 -0.61 -11.84
N LEU A 123 -3.54 0.67 -11.46
CA LEU A 123 -2.28 1.21 -10.92
C LEU A 123 -1.89 0.52 -9.62
N LEU A 124 -2.85 0.28 -8.72
CA LEU A 124 -2.61 -0.42 -7.47
C LEU A 124 -2.19 -1.88 -7.71
N GLY A 125 -2.85 -2.57 -8.65
CA GLY A 125 -2.45 -3.92 -9.05
C GLY A 125 -1.01 -3.96 -9.61
N LEU A 126 -0.67 -3.03 -10.50
CA LEU A 126 0.68 -2.90 -11.04
C LEU A 126 1.71 -2.62 -9.92
N ALA A 127 1.40 -1.68 -9.02
CA ALA A 127 2.26 -1.33 -7.90
C ALA A 127 2.52 -2.52 -6.98
N MET A 128 1.50 -3.34 -6.69
CA MET A 128 1.64 -4.56 -5.89
C MET A 128 2.56 -5.58 -6.57
N PHE A 129 2.41 -5.81 -7.88
CA PHE A 129 3.27 -6.73 -8.61
C PHE A 129 4.72 -6.24 -8.70
N LEU A 130 4.94 -4.95 -8.96
CA LEU A 130 6.28 -4.37 -8.99
C LEU A 130 6.95 -4.40 -7.60
N THR A 131 6.19 -4.10 -6.55
CA THR A 131 6.65 -4.27 -5.16
C THR A 131 7.05 -5.71 -4.92
N ALA A 132 6.25 -6.68 -5.40
CA ALA A 132 6.57 -8.09 -5.24
C ALA A 132 7.88 -8.49 -5.93
N LEU A 133 8.17 -7.93 -7.11
CA LEU A 133 9.41 -8.19 -7.83
C LEU A 133 10.62 -7.56 -7.12
N VAL A 134 10.50 -6.32 -6.66
CA VAL A 134 11.59 -5.59 -5.98
C VAL A 134 11.90 -6.20 -4.61
N MET A 135 10.87 -6.60 -3.86
CA MET A 135 11.01 -7.12 -2.49
C MET A 135 11.32 -8.62 -2.41
N MET A 136 11.30 -9.34 -3.55
CA MET A 136 11.63 -10.77 -3.62
C MET A 136 12.90 -11.17 -2.83
N PRO A 137 14.08 -10.52 -3.01
CA PRO A 137 15.29 -10.89 -2.26
C PRO A 137 15.17 -10.64 -0.75
N VAL A 138 14.38 -9.66 -0.33
CA VAL A 138 14.15 -9.37 1.10
C VAL A 138 13.31 -10.49 1.72
N TRP A 139 12.20 -10.88 1.09
CA TRP A 139 11.37 -11.97 1.61
C TRP A 139 12.11 -13.31 1.64
N GLN A 140 12.95 -13.60 0.64
CA GLN A 140 13.77 -14.82 0.66
C GLN A 140 14.73 -14.85 1.86
N LYS A 141 15.38 -13.72 2.17
CA LYS A 141 16.24 -13.59 3.35
C LYS A 141 15.44 -13.74 4.66
N MET A 142 14.28 -13.08 4.76
CA MET A 142 13.39 -13.19 5.92
C MET A 142 12.93 -14.65 6.15
N TRP A 143 12.54 -15.33 5.08
CA TRP A 143 12.12 -16.73 5.12
C TRP A 143 13.24 -17.65 5.62
N GLY A 144 14.42 -17.55 5.01
CA GLY A 144 15.55 -18.41 5.36
C GLY A 144 16.19 -18.11 6.73
N ALA A 145 16.26 -16.84 7.13
CA ALA A 145 16.96 -16.42 8.35
C ALA A 145 16.13 -16.64 9.63
N GLY A 146 14.82 -16.41 9.59
CA GLY A 146 13.99 -16.41 10.80
C GLY A 146 12.74 -17.29 10.70
N LEU A 147 11.98 -17.21 9.61
CA LEU A 147 10.69 -17.90 9.52
C LEU A 147 10.83 -19.43 9.46
N GLN A 148 11.68 -19.94 8.57
CA GLN A 148 11.91 -21.38 8.41
C GLN A 148 12.49 -22.04 9.67
N PRO A 149 13.55 -21.53 10.32
CA PRO A 149 14.06 -22.13 11.55
C PRO A 149 13.06 -22.06 12.71
N TYR A 150 12.22 -21.02 12.78
CA TYR A 150 11.15 -20.93 13.78
C TYR A 150 10.08 -22.01 13.59
N LEU A 151 9.60 -22.19 12.35
CA LEU A 151 8.62 -23.25 12.02
C LEU A 151 9.17 -24.66 12.28
N ASN A 152 10.49 -24.82 12.19
CA ASN A 152 11.19 -26.07 12.50
C ASN A 152 11.52 -26.23 14.00
N ASN A 153 11.05 -25.33 14.87
CA ASN A 153 11.35 -25.28 16.30
C ASN A 153 12.86 -25.23 16.64
N GLN A 154 13.68 -24.66 15.74
CA GLN A 154 15.13 -24.53 15.93
C GLN A 154 15.52 -23.28 16.70
N ILE A 155 14.67 -22.25 16.69
CA ILE A 155 14.87 -20.98 17.38
C ILE A 155 13.59 -20.55 18.10
N ASP A 156 13.75 -19.80 19.19
CA ASP A 156 12.63 -19.20 19.91
C ASP A 156 12.04 -17.99 19.14
N PHE A 157 10.82 -17.60 19.48
CA PHE A 157 10.10 -16.49 18.84
C PHE A 157 10.87 -15.17 18.90
N SER A 158 11.53 -14.86 20.02
CA SER A 158 12.32 -13.63 20.16
C SER A 158 13.49 -13.55 19.18
N ALA A 159 14.20 -14.67 19.00
CA ALA A 159 15.29 -14.78 18.04
C ALA A 159 14.75 -14.73 16.60
N ALA A 160 13.65 -15.45 16.32
CA ALA A 160 12.98 -15.45 15.02
C ALA A 160 12.54 -14.04 14.60
N TRP A 161 11.95 -13.28 15.51
CA TRP A 161 11.51 -11.90 15.27
C TRP A 161 12.69 -11.00 14.86
N THR A 162 13.80 -11.10 15.59
CA THR A 162 15.01 -10.30 15.33
C THR A 162 15.62 -10.64 13.97
N LEU A 163 15.81 -11.93 13.69
CA LEU A 163 16.37 -12.42 12.42
C LEU A 163 15.46 -12.14 11.21
N THR A 164 14.15 -12.17 11.41
CA THR A 164 13.16 -11.85 10.36
C THR A 164 13.11 -10.35 10.09
N THR A 165 13.28 -9.50 11.10
CA THR A 165 13.18 -8.04 10.95
C THR A 165 14.47 -7.42 10.40
N GLN A 166 15.62 -8.07 10.59
CA GLN A 166 16.92 -7.54 10.18
C GLN A 166 17.04 -7.29 8.65
N PRO A 167 16.63 -8.20 7.73
CA PRO A 167 16.65 -7.92 6.30
C PRO A 167 15.77 -6.74 5.89
N LEU A 168 14.62 -6.57 6.55
CA LEU A 168 13.72 -5.45 6.30
C LEU A 168 14.35 -4.13 6.76
N ARG A 169 15.01 -4.11 7.92
CA ARG A 169 15.78 -2.95 8.39
C ARG A 169 16.91 -2.59 7.44
N ALA A 170 17.66 -3.58 6.97
CA ALA A 170 18.75 -3.38 6.01
C ALA A 170 18.23 -2.79 4.68
N PHE A 171 17.08 -3.28 4.19
CA PHE A 171 16.42 -2.71 3.02
C PHE A 171 16.04 -1.24 3.22
N MET A 172 15.38 -0.91 4.34
CA MET A 172 15.00 0.49 4.63
C MET A 172 16.23 1.40 4.75
N LEU A 173 17.27 0.95 5.46
CA LEU A 173 18.51 1.72 5.63
C LEU A 173 19.20 2.01 4.29
N ALA A 174 19.21 1.07 3.36
CA ALA A 174 19.79 1.28 2.02
C ALA A 174 19.05 2.35 1.21
N GLN A 175 17.76 2.59 1.50
CA GLN A 175 16.94 3.56 0.77
C GLN A 175 16.84 4.93 1.47
N ILE A 176 17.24 5.03 2.73
CA ILE A 176 17.16 6.27 3.49
C ILE A 176 18.30 7.20 3.10
N ARG A 177 17.98 8.47 2.87
CA ARG A 177 18.98 9.53 2.75
C ARG A 177 19.57 9.83 4.13
N GLU A 178 20.89 9.95 4.23
CA GLU A 178 21.59 10.26 5.48
C GLU A 178 21.04 11.53 6.16
N THR A 179 20.73 12.57 5.38
CA THR A 179 20.13 13.82 5.88
C THR A 179 18.80 13.59 6.59
N ASP A 180 17.98 12.70 6.05
CA ASP A 180 16.61 12.47 6.53
C ASP A 180 16.70 11.64 7.83
N LEU A 181 17.58 10.64 7.87
CA LEU A 181 17.88 9.88 9.09
C LEU A 181 18.36 10.77 10.23
N MET A 182 19.31 11.66 9.95
CA MET A 182 19.89 12.57 10.95
C MET A 182 18.85 13.57 11.49
N THR A 183 17.92 14.00 10.64
CA THR A 183 16.85 14.93 11.05
C THR A 183 15.91 14.26 12.05
N PHE A 184 15.45 13.04 11.77
CA PHE A 184 14.57 12.32 12.70
C PHE A 184 15.30 11.79 13.94
N ALA A 185 16.59 11.44 13.82
CA ALA A 185 17.44 11.16 14.98
C ALA A 185 17.49 12.37 15.93
N GLY A 186 17.73 13.56 15.41
CA GLY A 186 17.73 14.80 16.21
C GLY A 186 16.39 15.11 16.87
N MET A 187 15.27 14.81 16.19
CA MET A 187 13.92 15.00 16.75
C MET A 187 13.59 14.01 17.87
N ALA A 188 14.12 12.79 17.83
CA ALA A 188 13.86 11.77 18.84
C ALA A 188 14.50 12.09 20.20
N GLY A 189 15.42 13.06 20.27
CA GLY A 189 16.15 13.40 21.50
C GLY A 189 17.23 12.39 21.89
N ASP A 190 17.31 11.28 21.16
CA ASP A 190 18.36 10.28 21.24
C ASP A 190 19.54 10.78 20.39
N GLY A 191 20.72 10.99 20.99
CA GLY A 191 21.89 11.58 20.33
C GLY A 191 22.46 10.80 19.13
N LYS A 192 23.75 10.98 18.82
CA LYS A 192 24.40 10.23 17.73
C LYS A 192 24.31 8.72 17.98
N TYR A 193 23.55 7.99 17.17
CA TYR A 193 23.55 6.54 17.18
C TYR A 193 24.94 6.01 16.79
N ALA A 194 25.41 4.95 17.46
CA ALA A 194 26.72 4.34 17.18
C ALA A 194 26.85 3.76 15.76
N GLY A 195 25.72 3.56 15.08
CA GLY A 195 25.65 3.16 13.68
C GLY A 195 24.18 3.05 13.19
N PRO A 196 23.97 2.82 11.89
CA PRO A 196 22.63 2.67 11.28
C PRO A 196 21.77 1.58 11.93
N ASP A 197 22.41 0.53 12.45
CA ASP A 197 21.72 -0.60 13.09
C ASP A 197 21.15 -0.28 14.48
N ALA A 198 21.68 0.75 15.15
CA ALA A 198 21.24 1.16 16.49
C ALA A 198 20.00 2.06 16.48
N VAL A 199 19.50 2.45 15.30
CA VAL A 199 18.36 3.36 15.17
C VAL A 199 17.06 2.66 15.59
N PRO A 200 16.26 3.24 16.51
CA PRO A 200 14.97 2.69 16.90
C PRO A 200 14.05 2.50 15.70
N PHE A 201 13.27 1.41 15.69
CA PHE A 201 12.40 1.07 14.57
C PHE A 201 11.41 2.19 14.17
N PRO A 202 10.76 2.92 15.11
CA PRO A 202 9.86 4.02 14.74
C PRO A 202 10.57 5.17 14.02
N VAL A 203 11.79 5.53 14.45
CA VAL A 203 12.61 6.58 13.83
C VAL A 203 13.04 6.15 12.43
N LEU A 204 13.44 4.88 12.27
CA LEU A 204 13.80 4.30 10.99
C LEU A 204 12.64 4.35 9.99
N VAL A 205 11.44 3.92 10.41
CA VAL A 205 10.25 3.91 9.56
C VAL A 205 9.84 5.32 9.15
N ALA A 206 9.83 6.29 10.08
CA ALA A 206 9.50 7.68 9.75
C ALA A 206 10.50 8.30 8.75
N SER A 207 11.79 8.00 8.92
CA SER A 207 12.86 8.44 8.01
C SER A 207 12.72 7.80 6.63
N PHE A 208 12.43 6.50 6.59
CA PHE A 208 12.20 5.74 5.36
C PHE A 208 11.05 6.32 4.56
N VAL A 209 9.87 6.46 5.17
CA VAL A 209 8.68 6.97 4.46
C VAL A 209 8.95 8.37 3.90
N THR A 210 9.59 9.25 4.66
CA THR A 210 9.93 10.59 4.19
C THR A 210 10.92 10.58 3.02
N SER A 211 11.94 9.73 3.08
CA SER A 211 12.93 9.54 2.00
C SER A 211 12.28 8.98 0.74
N GLU A 212 11.38 8.00 0.88
CA GLU A 212 10.61 7.40 -0.22
C GLU A 212 9.69 8.43 -0.89
N LEU A 213 8.98 9.23 -0.10
CA LEU A 213 8.12 10.30 -0.61
C LEU A 213 8.93 11.30 -1.43
N LYS A 214 10.04 11.81 -0.88
CA LYS A 214 10.90 12.77 -1.58
C LYS A 214 11.41 12.19 -2.90
N THR A 215 11.94 10.97 -2.88
CA THR A 215 12.43 10.28 -4.08
C THR A 215 11.32 10.06 -5.11
N ALA A 216 10.12 9.69 -4.68
CA ALA A 216 8.97 9.52 -5.55
C ALA A 216 8.55 10.83 -6.23
N PHE A 217 8.56 11.94 -5.50
CA PHE A 217 8.28 13.27 -6.06
C PHE A 217 9.39 13.74 -7.00
N GLU A 218 10.67 13.48 -6.69
CA GLU A 218 11.80 13.78 -7.58
C GLU A 218 11.65 13.03 -8.92
N ILE A 219 11.39 11.72 -8.88
CA ILE A 219 11.14 10.90 -10.08
C ILE A 219 9.90 11.39 -10.83
N GLY A 220 8.80 11.62 -10.10
CA GLY A 220 7.55 12.11 -10.68
C GLY A 220 7.73 13.46 -11.38
N PHE A 221 8.48 14.38 -10.78
CA PHE A 221 8.79 15.67 -11.38
C PHE A 221 9.57 15.50 -12.70
N LEU A 222 10.60 14.65 -12.72
CA LEU A 222 11.37 14.38 -13.94
C LEU A 222 10.50 13.79 -15.07
N ILE A 223 9.56 12.91 -14.73
CA ILE A 223 8.57 12.36 -15.67
C ILE A 223 7.63 13.47 -16.19
N PHE A 224 7.28 14.46 -15.37
CA PHE A 224 6.39 15.56 -15.74
C PHE A 224 6.99 16.52 -16.78
N ILE A 225 8.31 16.77 -16.73
CA ILE A 225 9.01 17.76 -17.58
C ILE A 225 8.64 17.65 -19.07
N PRO A 226 8.80 16.49 -19.76
CA PRO A 226 8.49 16.39 -21.18
C PRO A 226 7.02 16.68 -21.50
N PHE A 227 6.09 16.29 -20.63
CA PHE A 227 4.65 16.52 -20.83
C PHE A 227 4.26 17.99 -20.63
N VAL A 228 4.89 18.66 -19.65
CA VAL A 228 4.69 20.10 -19.43
C VAL A 228 5.20 20.91 -20.62
N ILE A 229 6.30 20.50 -21.24
CA ILE A 229 6.80 21.14 -22.46
C ILE A 229 5.76 21.03 -23.59
N ILE A 230 5.15 19.85 -23.78
CA ILE A 230 4.08 19.69 -24.78
C ILE A 230 2.90 20.61 -24.47
N ASP A 231 2.46 20.70 -23.21
CA ASP A 231 1.36 21.59 -22.82
C ASP A 231 1.66 23.06 -23.13
N LEU A 232 2.85 23.53 -22.79
CA LEU A 232 3.29 24.90 -23.05
C LEU A 232 3.36 25.21 -24.55
N VAL A 233 3.91 24.29 -25.34
CA VAL A 233 3.99 24.44 -26.81
C VAL A 233 2.59 24.49 -27.42
N VAL A 234 1.72 23.52 -27.11
CA VAL A 234 0.36 23.46 -27.65
C VAL A 234 -0.45 24.70 -27.25
N ALA A 235 -0.36 25.14 -26.00
CA ALA A 235 -1.04 26.34 -25.53
C ALA A 235 -0.58 27.60 -26.29
N SER A 236 0.72 27.76 -26.52
CA SER A 236 1.26 28.90 -27.28
C SER A 236 0.77 28.92 -28.74
N VAL A 237 0.66 27.75 -29.38
CA VAL A 237 0.16 27.63 -30.75
C VAL A 237 -1.34 27.95 -30.82
N LEU A 238 -2.14 27.43 -29.90
CA LEU A 238 -3.58 27.70 -29.84
C LEU A 238 -3.88 29.20 -29.59
N MET A 239 -3.11 29.82 -28.69
CA MET A 239 -3.21 31.25 -28.41
C MET A 239 -2.84 32.08 -29.65
N SER A 240 -1.83 31.66 -30.40
CA SER A 240 -1.44 32.31 -31.67
C SER A 240 -2.51 32.17 -32.78
N MET A 241 -3.36 31.15 -32.73
CA MET A 241 -4.49 31.00 -33.67
C MET A 241 -5.74 31.78 -33.24
N GLY A 242 -5.72 32.44 -32.07
CA GLY A 242 -6.86 33.18 -31.54
C GLY A 242 -7.95 32.31 -30.89
N MET A 243 -7.70 31.02 -30.69
CA MET A 243 -8.69 30.09 -30.10
C MET A 243 -8.58 30.07 -28.56
N MET A 244 -9.04 31.13 -27.89
CA MET A 244 -8.97 31.24 -26.42
C MET A 244 -9.95 30.33 -25.64
N MET A 245 -10.98 29.80 -26.31
CA MET A 245 -12.04 29.00 -25.65
C MET A 245 -11.72 27.51 -25.57
N LEU A 246 -10.75 27.02 -26.34
CA LEU A 246 -10.38 25.61 -26.32
C LEU A 246 -9.36 25.36 -25.20
N SER A 247 -9.64 24.39 -24.33
CA SER A 247 -8.70 23.98 -23.28
C SER A 247 -7.45 23.37 -23.91
N PRO A 248 -6.25 23.94 -23.70
CA PRO A 248 -5.00 23.40 -24.24
C PRO A 248 -4.75 21.95 -23.82
N MET A 249 -5.23 21.56 -22.63
CA MET A 249 -5.07 20.21 -22.09
C MET A 249 -5.75 19.13 -22.93
N LEU A 250 -6.93 19.43 -23.49
CA LEU A 250 -7.66 18.46 -24.33
C LEU A 250 -6.96 18.22 -25.67
N ILE A 251 -6.32 19.26 -26.20
CA ILE A 251 -5.60 19.20 -27.47
C ILE A 251 -4.22 18.57 -27.29
N SER A 252 -3.55 18.80 -26.15
CA SER A 252 -2.22 18.22 -25.89
C SER A 252 -2.27 16.74 -25.52
N ALA A 253 -3.37 16.26 -24.91
CA ALA A 253 -3.53 14.86 -24.48
C ALA A 253 -3.18 13.80 -25.55
N PRO A 254 -3.72 13.84 -26.79
CA PRO A 254 -3.36 12.85 -27.82
C PRO A 254 -1.86 12.87 -28.18
N PHE A 255 -1.22 14.04 -28.19
CA PHE A 255 0.23 14.15 -28.46
C PHE A 255 1.06 13.55 -27.32
N LYS A 256 0.64 13.76 -26.06
CA LYS A 256 1.31 13.14 -24.90
C LYS A 256 1.23 11.62 -24.93
N ILE A 257 0.04 11.09 -25.22
CA ILE A 257 -0.17 9.63 -25.33
C ILE A 257 0.68 9.07 -26.47
N LEU A 258 0.69 9.73 -27.63
CA LEU A 258 1.50 9.32 -28.78
C LEU A 258 2.98 9.29 -28.42
N LEU A 259 3.52 10.37 -27.83
CA LEU A 259 4.92 10.41 -27.41
C LEU A 259 5.21 9.28 -26.42
N PHE A 260 4.35 9.09 -25.42
CA PHE A 260 4.55 8.09 -24.38
C PHE A 260 4.56 6.66 -24.93
N VAL A 261 3.71 6.35 -25.91
CA VAL A 261 3.71 5.05 -26.58
C VAL A 261 4.92 4.89 -27.49
N LEU A 262 5.32 5.93 -28.23
CA LEU A 262 6.47 5.88 -29.15
C LEU A 262 7.81 5.63 -28.46
N VAL A 263 7.95 6.07 -27.21
CA VAL A 263 9.18 5.87 -26.42
C VAL A 263 9.13 4.62 -25.54
N ASP A 264 8.10 3.77 -25.67
CA ASP A 264 7.84 2.65 -24.76
C ASP A 264 7.83 3.10 -23.28
N GLY A 265 7.11 4.19 -23.00
CA GLY A 265 7.17 4.91 -21.73
C GLY A 265 6.83 4.06 -20.50
N TRP A 266 5.96 3.05 -20.63
CA TRP A 266 5.69 2.11 -19.54
C TRP A 266 6.94 1.30 -19.14
N VAL A 267 7.70 0.81 -20.12
CA VAL A 267 8.93 0.05 -19.87
C VAL A 267 10.00 0.95 -19.28
N LEU A 268 10.13 2.19 -19.78
CA LEU A 268 11.07 3.17 -19.22
C LEU A 268 10.75 3.55 -17.77
N VAL A 269 9.48 3.82 -17.45
CA VAL A 269 9.09 4.19 -16.08
C VAL A 269 9.24 3.01 -15.12
N VAL A 270 8.80 1.82 -15.52
CA VAL A 270 8.97 0.62 -14.68
C VAL A 270 10.45 0.27 -14.50
N GLY A 271 11.26 0.39 -15.57
CA GLY A 271 12.70 0.14 -15.52
C GLY A 271 13.43 1.12 -14.61
N THR A 272 13.13 2.42 -14.70
CA THR A 272 13.73 3.45 -13.83
C THR A 272 13.31 3.27 -12.37
N LEU A 273 12.04 2.90 -12.12
CA LEU A 273 11.57 2.55 -10.77
C LEU A 273 12.33 1.35 -10.20
N ALA A 274 12.45 0.25 -10.93
CA ALA A 274 13.15 -0.94 -10.46
C ALA A 274 14.65 -0.67 -10.23
N ALA A 275 15.29 0.10 -11.11
CA ALA A 275 16.68 0.52 -10.95
C ALA A 275 16.89 1.42 -9.72
N SER A 276 15.90 2.26 -9.38
CA SER A 276 16.00 3.20 -8.25
C SER A 276 16.15 2.53 -6.88
N PHE A 277 15.81 1.24 -6.75
CA PHE A 277 15.97 0.48 -5.51
C PHE A 277 17.31 -0.29 -5.44
N ASN A 278 17.99 -0.47 -6.59
CA ASN A 278 19.25 -1.23 -6.68
C ASN A 278 20.49 -0.32 -6.77
N ALA A 279 20.31 0.95 -7.14
CA ALA A 279 21.40 1.90 -7.35
C ALA A 279 21.85 2.63 -6.07
N SER A 280 21.48 2.11 -4.91
CA SER A 280 21.68 2.63 -3.54
C SER A 280 22.10 1.49 -2.63
#